data_AF-A0A830C766-F1
#
_entry.id   AF-A0A830C766-F1
#
_cell.length_a   1.000
_cell.length_b   1.000
_cell.length_c   1.000
_cell.angle_alpha   90.00
_cell.angle_beta   90.00
_cell.angle_gamma   90.00
#
_symmetry.space_group_name_H-M   'P 1'
#
loop_
_entity.id
_entity.type
_entity.pdbx_description
1 polymer ?
#
loop_
_entity_poly.entity_id
_entity_poly.type
_entity_poly.pdbx_seq_one_letter_code
_entity_poly.pdbx_strand_id
1 'polypeptide(L)'
;MHNTKKAIKPDVVVAKDGSGKYKTIAEALNVAPRHSNKRFVIYVKKGVYDENVRVEKEKWNVLIYGDGMDYTIVSSNRSNRTGSSTSSSATFGI
;
A
#
# COMPACT_ATOMS: atom_id res chain seq x y z
N MET A 1 -27.20 21.27 -0.93
CA MET A 1 -26.56 20.10 -0.28
C MET A 1 -25.08 20.14 -0.62
N HIS A 2 -24.20 20.43 0.35
CA HIS A 2 -22.76 20.48 0.12
C HIS A 2 -22.19 19.06 0.13
N ASN A 3 -21.78 18.53 -1.01
CA ASN A 3 -21.01 17.28 -1.10
C ASN A 3 -19.79 17.50 -2.00
N THR A 4 -18.80 18.22 -1.48
CA THR A 4 -17.44 18.14 -2.01
C THR A 4 -16.65 17.19 -1.13
N LYS A 5 -16.76 15.88 -1.39
CA LYS A 5 -15.68 14.95 -1.03
C LYS A 5 -14.42 15.51 -1.66
N LYS A 6 -13.56 16.14 -0.87
CA LYS A 6 -12.23 16.57 -1.32
C LYS A 6 -11.48 15.30 -1.70
N ALA A 7 -11.43 14.99 -2.99
CA ALA A 7 -10.74 13.81 -3.50
C ALA A 7 -9.26 13.92 -3.08
N ILE A 8 -8.77 12.93 -2.35
CA ILE A 8 -7.36 12.87 -1.95
C ILE A 8 -6.56 12.61 -3.23
N LYS A 9 -5.83 13.62 -3.72
CA LYS A 9 -4.97 13.46 -4.89
C LYS A 9 -3.83 12.48 -4.55
N PRO A 10 -3.70 11.35 -5.26
CA PRO A 10 -2.59 10.44 -5.02
C PRO A 10 -1.29 11.00 -5.61
N ASP A 11 -0.18 10.73 -4.94
CA ASP A 11 1.17 10.97 -5.47
C ASP A 11 1.57 9.84 -6.44
N VAL A 12 1.14 8.61 -6.14
CA VAL A 12 1.37 7.43 -6.97
C VAL A 12 0.14 6.53 -7.03
N VAL A 13 -0.03 5.87 -8.18
CA VAL A 13 -1.12 4.92 -8.43
C VAL A 13 -0.53 3.54 -8.70
N VAL A 14 -1.02 2.53 -7.99
CA VAL A 14 -0.69 1.11 -8.16
C VAL A 14 -1.87 0.44 -8.86
N ALA A 15 -1.61 -0.26 -9.97
CA ALA A 15 -2.64 -1.00 -10.70
C ALA A 15 -2.06 -2.23 -11.40
N LYS A 16 -2.64 -3.41 -11.14
CA LYS A 16 -2.21 -4.67 -11.77
C LYS A 16 -2.44 -4.68 -13.29
N ASP A 17 -3.46 -3.97 -13.76
CA ASP A 17 -3.81 -3.85 -15.17
C ASP A 17 -2.87 -2.93 -15.97
N GLY A 18 -1.89 -2.30 -15.31
CA GLY A 18 -0.94 -1.38 -15.94
C GLY A 18 -1.45 0.05 -16.14
N SER A 19 -2.66 0.37 -15.68
CA SER A 19 -3.23 1.73 -15.73
C SER A 19 -2.69 2.67 -14.63
N GLY A 20 -1.72 2.20 -13.85
CA GLY A 20 -1.03 2.92 -12.79
C GLY A 20 0.47 2.99 -13.06
N LYS A 21 1.20 3.74 -12.23
CA LYS A 21 2.65 3.89 -12.35
C LYS A 21 3.40 2.61 -11.93
N TYR A 22 2.86 1.88 -10.96
CA TYR A 22 3.44 0.65 -10.43
C TYR A 22 2.45 -0.50 -10.45
N LYS A 23 2.97 -1.74 -10.41
CA LYS A 23 2.13 -2.95 -10.35
C LYS A 23 2.01 -3.50 -8.94
N THR A 24 2.93 -3.13 -8.05
CA THR A 24 2.96 -3.59 -6.65
C THR A 24 2.97 -2.42 -5.66
N ILE A 25 2.56 -2.68 -4.43
CA ILE A 25 2.58 -1.69 -3.34
C ILE A 25 4.01 -1.45 -2.87
N ALA A 26 4.86 -2.49 -2.83
CA ALA A 26 6.27 -2.37 -2.51
C ALA A 26 7.02 -1.37 -3.41
N GLU A 27 6.80 -1.42 -4.73
CA GLU A 27 7.39 -0.46 -5.68
C GLU A 27 6.96 0.99 -5.38
N ALA A 28 5.69 1.20 -5.03
CA ALA A 28 5.19 2.52 -4.67
C ALA A 28 5.78 3.06 -3.36
N LEU A 29 6.01 2.19 -2.38
CA LEU A 29 6.68 2.55 -1.12
C LEU A 29 8.16 2.90 -1.31
N ASN A 30 8.85 2.25 -2.25
CA ASN A 30 10.25 2.53 -2.54
C ASN A 30 10.48 3.98 -2.95
N VAL A 31 9.53 4.57 -3.69
CA VAL A 31 9.63 5.97 -4.13
C VAL A 31 9.08 7.00 -3.13
N ALA A 32 8.45 6.55 -2.04
CA ALA A 32 8.04 7.45 -0.98
C ALA A 32 9.28 8.12 -0.33
N PRO A 33 9.28 9.44 -0.13
CA PRO A 33 10.43 10.15 0.44
C PRO A 33 10.69 9.71 1.89
N ARG A 34 11.97 9.58 2.25
CA ARG A 34 12.39 9.26 3.61
C ARG A 34 12.23 10.48 4.52
N HIS A 35 11.77 10.26 5.76
CA HIS A 35 11.61 11.28 6.81
C HIS A 35 10.82 12.52 6.38
N SER A 36 9.85 12.36 5.47
CA SER A 36 9.05 13.47 4.96
C SER A 36 8.01 13.92 5.99
N ASN A 37 7.96 15.23 6.26
CA ASN A 37 6.88 15.86 7.04
C ASN A 37 5.59 16.03 6.22
N LYS A 38 5.64 15.82 4.89
CA LYS A 38 4.46 15.83 4.02
C LYS A 38 3.92 14.42 3.87
N ARG A 39 2.58 14.31 3.85
CA ARG A 39 1.89 13.05 3.58
C ARG A 39 2.18 12.58 2.15
N PHE A 40 2.59 11.33 2.00
CA PHE A 40 2.75 10.67 0.71
C PHE A 40 1.59 9.71 0.48
N VAL A 41 0.87 9.88 -0.63
CA VAL A 41 -0.41 9.22 -0.88
C VAL A 41 -0.26 8.17 -1.99
N ILE A 42 -0.48 6.91 -1.62
CA ILE A 42 -0.50 5.76 -2.52
C ILE A 42 -1.96 5.33 -2.72
N TYR A 43 -2.42 5.37 -3.97
CA TYR A 43 -3.72 4.82 -4.36
C TYR A 43 -3.54 3.46 -5.02
N VAL A 44 -4.23 2.44 -4.52
CA VAL A 44 -4.16 1.07 -5.00
C VAL A 44 -5.50 0.70 -5.65
N LYS A 45 -5.51 0.50 -6.96
CA LYS A 45 -6.73 0.12 -7.68
C LYS A 45 -7.23 -1.25 -7.24
N LYS A 46 -8.45 -1.58 -7.64
CA LYS A 46 -9.04 -2.91 -7.45
C LYS A 46 -8.13 -4.00 -7.98
N GLY A 47 -8.05 -5.10 -7.23
CA GLY A 47 -7.21 -6.24 -7.52
C GLY A 47 -6.86 -6.98 -6.24
N VAL A 48 -6.46 -8.24 -6.40
CA VAL A 48 -5.82 -9.04 -5.36
C VAL A 48 -4.31 -8.85 -5.53
N TYR A 49 -3.60 -8.45 -4.49
CA TYR A 49 -2.15 -8.20 -4.48
C TYR A 49 -1.47 -9.21 -3.56
N ASP A 50 -0.88 -10.24 -4.14
CA ASP A 50 -0.14 -11.29 -3.43
C ASP A 50 1.28 -10.83 -3.10
N GLU A 51 1.42 -10.06 -2.02
CA GLU A 51 2.70 -9.49 -1.57
C GLU A 51 2.76 -9.34 -0.04
N ASN A 52 3.97 -9.37 0.52
CA ASN A 52 4.22 -9.05 1.92
C ASN A 52 4.74 -7.62 2.01
N VAL A 53 3.86 -6.67 2.33
CA VAL A 53 4.17 -5.24 2.29
C VAL A 53 4.88 -4.81 3.57
N ARG A 54 5.99 -4.08 3.40
CA ARG A 54 6.75 -3.48 4.49
C ARG A 54 6.89 -1.98 4.31
N VAL A 55 6.37 -1.24 5.27
CA VAL A 55 6.57 0.21 5.36
C VAL A 55 7.80 0.44 6.23
N GLU A 56 8.94 0.67 5.60
CA GLU A 56 10.19 0.88 6.33
C GLU A 56 10.06 2.04 7.33
N LYS A 57 10.78 1.96 8.45
CA LYS A 57 10.69 2.92 9.57
C LYS A 57 10.96 4.36 9.15
N GLU A 58 11.72 4.56 8.08
CA GLU A 58 12.07 5.87 7.52
C GLU A 58 10.95 6.47 6.64
N LYS A 59 9.94 5.69 6.25
CA LYS A 59 8.85 6.12 5.37
C LYS A 59 7.71 6.74 6.18
N TRP A 60 7.90 7.98 6.59
CA TRP A 60 6.95 8.70 7.45
C TRP A 60 5.75 9.22 6.66
N ASN A 61 4.61 9.33 7.35
CA ASN A 61 3.39 9.97 6.85
C ASN A 61 2.84 9.36 5.54
N VAL A 62 2.95 8.05 5.37
CA VAL A 62 2.37 7.35 4.20
C VAL A 62 0.88 7.09 4.43
N LEU A 63 0.05 7.45 3.45
CA LEU A 63 -1.34 7.06 3.35
C LEU A 63 -1.49 6.09 2.18
N ILE A 64 -2.03 4.90 2.44
CA ILE A 64 -2.40 3.93 1.41
C ILE A 64 -3.92 3.77 1.45
N TYR A 65 -4.58 3.89 0.29
CA TYR A 65 -6.01 3.65 0.17
C TYR A 65 -6.35 2.89 -1.11
N GLY A 66 -7.45 2.12 -1.07
CA GLY A 66 -7.92 1.31 -2.19
C GLY A 66 -9.26 1.76 -2.78
N ASP A 67 -9.73 1.05 -3.79
CA ASP A 67 -11.08 1.24 -4.39
C ASP A 67 -12.22 0.80 -3.48
N GLY A 68 -11.89 0.08 -2.41
CA GLY A 68 -12.81 -0.38 -1.38
C GLY A 68 -12.31 -1.68 -0.76
N MET A 69 -12.81 -2.02 0.43
CA MET A 69 -12.41 -3.20 1.18
C MET A 69 -12.61 -4.51 0.39
N ASP A 70 -13.70 -4.60 -0.36
CA ASP A 70 -14.02 -5.81 -1.15
C ASP A 70 -13.28 -5.85 -2.51
N TYR A 71 -12.66 -4.75 -2.91
CA TYR A 71 -12.08 -4.59 -4.25
C TYR A 71 -10.56 -4.60 -4.24
N THR A 72 -9.94 -4.08 -3.19
CA THR A 72 -8.48 -4.01 -3.05
C THR A 72 -8.06 -4.92 -1.90
N ILE A 73 -7.61 -6.12 -2.25
CA ILE A 73 -7.23 -7.17 -1.29
C ILE A 73 -5.72 -7.34 -1.36
N VAL A 74 -5.05 -7.37 -0.21
CA VAL A 74 -3.63 -7.71 -0.12
C VAL A 74 -3.50 -9.01 0.66
N SER A 75 -2.78 -9.96 0.08
CA SER A 75 -2.71 -11.34 0.57
C SER A 75 -1.28 -11.82 0.69
N SER A 76 -1.04 -12.67 1.68
CA SER A 76 0.24 -13.34 1.94
C SER A 76 -0.06 -14.61 2.74
N ASN A 77 0.78 -15.63 2.60
CA ASN A 77 0.65 -16.92 3.27
C ASN A 77 1.80 -17.22 4.26
N ARG A 78 2.56 -16.19 4.68
CA ARG A 78 3.65 -16.34 5.66
C ARG A 78 3.11 -16.72 7.04
N SER A 79 3.82 -17.65 7.70
CA SER A 79 3.49 -18.14 9.04
C SER A 79 4.73 -18.67 9.77
N ASN A 80 4.62 -18.86 11.09
CA ASN A 80 5.68 -19.51 11.88
C ASN A 80 5.97 -20.94 11.40
N ARG A 81 4.93 -21.67 10.99
CA ARG A 81 5.08 -23.02 10.42
C ARG A 81 5.88 -23.02 9.12
N THR A 82 5.82 -21.95 8.34
CA THR A 82 6.56 -21.79 7.07
C THR A 82 7.86 -21.00 7.25
N GLY A 83 8.36 -20.83 8.49
CA GLY A 83 9.66 -20.22 8.78
C GLY A 83 9.66 -18.69 8.93
N SER A 84 8.51 -18.03 8.94
CA SER A 84 8.41 -16.59 9.26
C SER A 84 8.09 -16.41 10.74
N SER A 85 8.93 -15.68 11.49
CA SER A 85 8.58 -15.26 12.86
C SER A 85 7.21 -14.56 12.91
N THR A 86 6.55 -14.57 14.07
CA THR A 86 5.23 -13.93 14.24
C THR A 86 5.21 -12.45 13.81
N SER A 87 6.31 -11.71 13.99
CA SER A 87 6.44 -10.33 13.52
C SER A 87 6.69 -10.22 12.01
N SER A 88 7.36 -11.21 11.42
CA SER A 88 7.64 -11.23 9.98
C SER A 88 6.50 -11.82 9.13
N SER A 89 5.53 -12.50 9.75
CA SER A 89 4.38 -13.11 9.06
C SER A 89 3.25 -12.15 8.69
N ALA A 90 3.20 -10.94 9.27
CA ALA A 90 2.15 -9.97 8.98
C ALA A 90 2.15 -9.58 7.48
N THR A 91 1.00 -9.68 6.81
CA THR A 91 0.82 -9.30 5.38
C THR A 91 1.18 -7.84 5.12
N PHE A 92 0.84 -6.96 6.06
CA PHE A 92 1.32 -5.59 6.17
C PHE A 92 2.09 -5.43 7.47
N GLY A 93 3.32 -4.90 7.37
CA GLY A 93 4.17 -4.67 8.54
C GLY A 93 5.03 -3.42 8.42
N ILE A 94 5.75 -3.16 9.51
CA ILE A 94 6.76 -2.10 9.67
C ILE A 94 8.13 -2.78 9.82
#